data_AF-A0A8T7DFI4-F1
#
_entry.id   AF-A0A8T7DFI4-F1
#
_cell.length_a   1.000
_cell.length_b   1.000
_cell.length_c   1.000
_cell.angle_alpha   90.00
_cell.angle_beta   90.00
_cell.angle_gamma   90.00
#
_symmetry.space_group_name_H-M   'P 1'
#
loop_
_entity.id
_entity.type
_entity.pdbx_description
1 polymer ?
#
loop_
_entity_poly.entity_id
_entity_poly.type
_entity_poly.pdbx_seq_one_letter_code
_entity_poly.pdbx_strand_id
1 'polypeptide(L)' 'MLYPEFPRLKPQREQKHFIVTRLIRSEDNRVIACELEAVVNHQIRTIDWRELKDNSCWAMGWK' A
#
# COMPACT_ATOMS: atom_id res chain seq x y z
N MET A 1 32.99 -20.48 21.39
CA MET A 1 32.29 -19.30 21.91
C MET A 1 31.33 -18.84 20.82
N LEU A 2 30.06 -19.20 20.94
CA LEU A 2 29.03 -18.97 19.91
C LEU A 2 28.46 -17.57 20.08
N TYR A 3 28.42 -16.78 19.02
CA TYR A 3 27.81 -15.45 19.01
C TYR A 3 26.29 -15.61 19.16
N PRO A 4 25.64 -14.88 20.08
CA PRO A 4 24.21 -15.01 20.31
C PRO A 4 23.46 -14.55 19.05
N GLU A 5 22.81 -15.51 18.40
CA GLU A 5 21.85 -15.30 17.33
C GLU A 5 20.60 -14.64 17.92
N PHE A 6 20.55 -13.31 17.84
CA PHE A 6 19.41 -12.54 18.30
C PHE A 6 18.13 -13.02 17.59
N PRO A 7 17.06 -13.35 18.32
CA PRO A 7 15.80 -13.68 17.67
C PRO A 7 15.28 -12.41 17.02
N ARG A 8 15.34 -12.36 15.69
CA ARG A 8 14.54 -11.42 14.88
C ARG A 8 13.08 -11.64 15.27
N LEU A 9 12.60 -10.86 16.23
CA LEU A 9 11.20 -10.66 16.54
C LEU A 9 10.54 -10.29 15.21
N LYS A 10 9.96 -11.29 14.55
CA LYS A 10 9.27 -11.08 13.27
C LYS A 10 8.12 -10.13 13.57
N PRO A 11 8.04 -8.96 12.93
CA PRO A 11 6.95 -8.04 13.18
C PRO A 11 5.66 -8.76 12.81
N GLN A 12 4.87 -9.05 13.84
CA GLN A 12 3.60 -9.71 13.71
C GLN A 12 2.62 -8.68 13.17
N ARG A 13 2.39 -8.73 11.86
CA ARG A 13 1.39 -7.97 11.06
C ARG A 13 1.83 -6.59 10.56
N GLU A 14 2.61 -6.57 9.48
CA GLU A 14 2.70 -5.42 8.57
C GLU A 14 1.91 -5.68 7.28
N GLN A 15 0.62 -5.95 7.43
CA GLN A 15 -0.32 -5.95 6.30
C GLN A 15 -0.74 -4.49 6.00
N LYS A 16 0.15 -3.70 5.41
CA LYS A 16 -0.17 -2.34 4.90
C LYS A 16 0.55 -2.00 3.58
N HIS A 17 1.04 -3.00 2.86
CA HIS A 17 1.69 -2.78 1.57
C HIS A 17 0.65 -2.91 0.44
N PHE A 18 0.20 -1.77 -0.06
CA PHE A 18 -0.64 -1.66 -1.25
C PHE A 18 0.19 -0.99 -2.35
N ILE A 19 0.12 -1.54 -3.56
CA ILE A 19 0.76 -0.97 -4.75
C ILE A 19 -0.33 -0.47 -5.68
N VAL A 20 -0.19 0.74 -6.18
CA VAL A 20 -1.09 1.24 -7.22
C VAL A 20 -0.74 0.53 -8.53
N THR A 21 -1.60 -0.37 -8.99
CA THR A 21 -1.42 -1.13 -10.24
C THR A 21 -2.07 -0.47 -11.44
N ARG A 22 -3.14 0.31 -11.20
CA ARG A 22 -3.90 0.96 -12.27
C ARG A 22 -4.47 2.29 -11.82
N LEU A 23 -4.58 3.23 -12.76
CA LEU A 23 -5.24 4.52 -12.56
C LEU A 23 -6.49 4.55 -13.44
N ILE A 24 -7.65 4.78 -12.84
CA ILE A 24 -8.90 5.00 -13.57
C ILE A 24 -9.00 6.48 -13.88
N ARG A 25 -9.13 6.79 -15.16
CA ARG A 25 -9.30 8.15 -15.67
C ARG A 25 -10.66 8.29 -16.36
N SER A 26 -11.28 9.44 -16.19
CA SER A 26 -12.46 9.85 -16.96
C SER A 26 -12.08 10.23 -18.39
N GLU A 27 -13.10 10.43 -19.22
CA GLU A 27 -12.97 10.88 -20.62
C GLU A 27 -12.16 12.18 -20.76
N ASP A 28 -12.18 13.05 -19.74
CA ASP A 28 -11.38 14.29 -19.66
C ASP A 28 -9.91 14.06 -19.26
N ASN A 29 -9.40 12.82 -19.30
CA ASN A 29 -8.07 12.41 -18.83
C ASN A 29 -7.79 12.66 -17.33
N ARG A 30 -8.80 13.06 -16.55
CA ARG A 30 -8.69 13.27 -15.10
C ARG A 30 -8.74 11.96 -14.36
N VAL A 31 -7.81 11.76 -13.41
CA VAL A 31 -7.84 10.61 -12.51
C VAL A 31 -9.09 10.75 -11.63
N ILE A 32 -9.91 9.71 -11.59
CA ILE A 32 -11.11 9.63 -10.75
C ILE A 32 -11.01 8.52 -9.70
N ALA A 33 -10.20 7.50 -9.94
CA ALA A 33 -9.98 6.43 -8.97
C ALA A 33 -8.68 5.70 -9.26
N CYS A 34 -8.23 4.88 -8.31
CA CYS A 34 -7.01 4.10 -8.40
C CYS A 34 -7.23 2.64 -7.96
N GLU A 35 -6.68 1.75 -8.79
CA GLU A 35 -6.33 0.34 -8.61
C GLU A 35 -5.30 0.08 -7.52
N LEU A 36 -5.64 -0.27 -6.28
CA LEU A 36 -4.67 -0.71 -5.28
C LEU A 36 -4.64 -2.23 -5.19
N GLU A 37 -3.49 -2.84 -5.45
CA GLU A 37 -3.25 -4.26 -5.20
C GLU A 37 -2.50 -4.45 -3.89
N ALA A 38 -3.09 -5.24 -3.00
CA ALA A 38 -2.44 -5.65 -1.78
C ALA A 38 -1.44 -6.78 -2.07
N VAL A 39 -0.16 -6.54 -1.80
CA VAL A 39 0.96 -7.45 -2.17
C VAL A 39 0.85 -8.81 -1.49
N VAL A 40 0.22 -8.86 -0.32
CA VAL A 40 0.16 -10.07 0.52
C VAL A 40 -0.91 -11.05 0.04
N ASN A 41 -2.04 -10.56 -0.45
CA ASN A 41 -3.19 -11.39 -0.82
C ASN A 41 -3.61 -11.19 -2.29
N HIS A 42 -2.82 -10.42 -3.06
CA HIS A 42 -3.14 -9.98 -4.42
C HIS A 42 -4.56 -9.41 -4.55
N GLN A 43 -5.10 -8.86 -3.46
CA GLN A 43 -6.44 -8.33 -3.48
C GLN A 43 -6.42 -6.93 -4.09
N ILE A 44 -7.19 -6.77 -5.16
CA ILE A 44 -7.37 -5.49 -5.81
C ILE A 44 -8.52 -4.76 -5.12
N ARG A 45 -8.29 -3.48 -4.81
CA ARG A 45 -9.29 -2.56 -4.26
C ARG A 45 -9.24 -1.26 -5.03
N THR A 46 -10.39 -0.85 -5.54
CA THR A 46 -10.55 0.45 -6.16
C THR A 46 -10.86 1.48 -5.08
N ILE A 47 -10.06 2.54 -5.01
CA ILE A 47 -10.31 3.67 -4.11
C ILE A 47 -10.39 4.97 -4.90
N ASP A 48 -10.94 6.01 -4.29
CA ASP A 48 -10.91 7.33 -4.90
C ASP A 48 -9.48 7.89 -4.84
N TRP A 49 -9.00 8.44 -5.95
CA TRP A 49 -7.63 8.98 -6.01
C TRP A 49 -7.42 10.13 -5.02
N ARG A 50 -8.50 10.81 -4.63
CA ARG A 50 -8.46 11.89 -3.63
C ARG A 50 -8.10 11.36 -2.26
N GLU A 51 -8.46 10.12 -1.93
CA GLU A 51 -8.06 9.48 -0.68
C GLU A 51 -6.54 9.32 -0.62
N LEU A 52 -5.88 8.97 -1.74
CA LEU A 52 -4.40 8.95 -1.78
C LEU A 52 -3.78 10.30 -1.45
N LYS A 53 -4.46 11.41 -1.75
CA LYS A 53 -3.98 12.75 -1.41
C LYS A 53 -4.15 13.06 0.09
N ASP A 54 -5.04 12.33 0.78
CA ASP A 54 -5.26 12.48 2.21
C ASP A 54 -4.19 11.71 2.99
N ASN A 55 -3.21 12.46 3.50
CA ASN A 55 -2.10 11.90 4.28
C ASN A 55 -2.53 11.40 5.68
N SER A 56 -3.78 11.64 6.10
CA SER A 56 -4.33 11.09 7.36
C SER A 56 -4.85 9.67 7.16
N CYS A 57 -5.42 9.38 5.99
CA CYS A 57 -5.86 8.04 5.58
C CYS A 57 -4.75 7.21 4.94
N TRP A 58 -3.86 7.83 4.17
CA TRP A 58 -2.84 7.13 3.38
C TRP A 58 -1.44 7.67 3.68
N ALA A 59 -0.65 6.87 4.40
CA ALA A 59 0.76 7.16 4.60
C ALA A 59 1.55 6.71 3.36
N MET A 60 1.71 7.59 2.38
CA MET A 60 2.64 7.38 1.26
C MET A 60 4.05 7.69 1.72
N GLY A 61 4.70 6.69 2.29
CA GLY A 61 6.08 6.78 2.74
C GLY A 61 6.56 5.41 3.17
N TRP A 62 7.60 4.92 2.50
CA TRP A 62 8.36 3.79 3.00
C TRP A 62 9.23 4.37 4.12
N LYS A 63 8.95 4.02 5.37
CA LYS A 63 9.85 4.32 6.49
C LYS A 63 10.55 3.06 6.91
#